data_AF-A0A2T0SG05-F1
#
_entry.id   AF-A0A2T0SG05-F1
#
_cell.length_a   1.000
_cell.length_b   1.000
_cell.length_c   1.000
_cell.angle_alpha   90.00
_cell.angle_beta   90.00
_cell.angle_gamma   90.00
#
_symmetry.space_group_name_H-M   'P 1'
#
loop_
_entity.id
_entity.type
_entity.pdbx_description
1 polymer ?
#
loop_
_entity_poly.entity_id
_entity_poly.type
_entity_poly.pdbx_seq_one_letter_code
_entity_poly.pdbx_strand_id
1 'polypeptide(L)'
;MTRLLAGSAAALIASASVVVATVSPAPAAPPPTCTSAGLTVAALHGPNFYIDTSTTPALRGAYAGYRVTDTSGEARRDLWVALSDFTGGSVAFGTGQPGAQQVATLGGGGDAARFFYLTAQTATTTAQQHTVSVWQGRPDLPGAARLCAESGGFAAVEGTPTSTGPPPCPRSTPRSTT
;
A
#
# COMPACT_ATOMS: atom_id res chain seq x y z
N MET A 1 50.48 33.50 -71.81
CA MET A 1 50.50 33.23 -70.36
C MET A 1 49.33 33.98 -69.74
N THR A 2 48.18 33.33 -69.61
CA THR A 2 46.90 33.96 -69.24
C THR A 2 46.39 33.28 -67.97
N ARG A 3 46.26 34.06 -66.89
CA ARG A 3 45.86 33.58 -65.55
C ARG A 3 44.33 33.35 -65.50
N LEU A 4 43.90 32.16 -65.08
CA LEU A 4 42.52 31.85 -64.70
C LEU A 4 42.26 32.37 -63.27
N LEU A 5 41.18 33.13 -63.08
CA LEU A 5 40.64 33.53 -61.78
C LEU A 5 39.60 32.51 -61.33
N ALA A 6 39.80 31.90 -60.16
CA ALA A 6 38.84 31.01 -59.52
C ALA A 6 37.87 31.84 -58.66
N GLY A 7 36.58 31.77 -58.97
CA GLY A 7 35.49 32.36 -58.18
C GLY A 7 34.91 31.34 -57.20
N SER A 8 35.02 31.62 -55.91
CA SER A 8 34.46 30.80 -54.84
C SER A 8 32.96 31.08 -54.68
N ALA A 9 32.11 30.08 -54.95
CA ALA A 9 30.68 30.13 -54.63
C ALA A 9 30.45 29.55 -53.23
N ALA A 10 30.00 30.39 -52.29
CA ALA A 10 29.58 29.96 -50.97
C ALA A 10 28.12 29.48 -51.01
N ALA A 11 27.89 28.20 -50.75
CA ALA A 11 26.55 27.63 -50.63
C ALA A 11 26.07 27.73 -49.18
N LEU A 12 25.01 28.52 -48.95
CA LEU A 12 24.30 28.63 -47.67
C LEU A 12 23.36 27.42 -47.52
N ILE A 13 23.68 26.50 -46.61
CA ILE A 13 22.81 25.38 -46.23
C ILE A 13 21.88 25.86 -45.12
N ALA A 14 20.59 26.03 -45.40
CA ALA A 14 19.57 26.32 -44.41
C ALA A 14 19.18 25.03 -43.66
N SER A 15 19.56 24.93 -42.39
CA SER A 15 19.23 23.81 -41.50
C SER A 15 17.77 23.92 -41.04
N ALA A 16 16.93 22.96 -41.41
CA ALA A 16 15.56 22.84 -40.90
C ALA A 16 15.56 22.00 -39.60
N SER A 17 15.30 22.64 -38.46
CA SER A 17 15.14 21.96 -37.17
C SER A 17 13.76 21.29 -37.09
N VAL A 18 13.73 19.96 -37.07
CA VAL A 18 12.51 19.18 -36.79
C VAL A 18 12.24 19.24 -35.28
N VAL A 19 11.17 19.92 -34.88
CA VAL A 19 10.69 19.92 -33.48
C VAL A 19 9.86 18.66 -33.26
N VAL A 20 10.43 17.67 -32.56
CA VAL A 20 9.68 16.48 -32.13
C VAL A 20 8.92 16.86 -30.85
N ALA A 21 7.60 17.01 -30.94
CA ALA A 21 6.74 17.20 -29.79
C ALA A 21 6.65 15.89 -28.98
N THR A 22 7.17 15.89 -27.77
CA THR A 22 6.99 14.78 -26.82
C THR A 22 5.57 14.83 -26.26
N VAL A 23 4.68 13.98 -26.76
CA VAL A 23 3.38 13.73 -26.12
C VAL A 23 3.61 12.95 -24.82
N SER A 24 3.49 13.62 -23.67
CA SER A 24 3.45 12.93 -22.39
C SER A 24 2.16 12.11 -22.29
N PRO A 25 2.24 10.81 -21.90
CA PRO A 25 1.03 10.04 -21.67
C PRO A 25 0.22 10.68 -20.53
N ALA A 26 -1.10 10.79 -20.73
CA ALA A 26 -2.01 11.25 -19.70
C ALA A 26 -1.91 10.32 -18.47
N PRO A 27 -1.98 10.87 -17.24
CA PRO A 27 -2.00 10.03 -16.04
C PRO A 27 -3.21 9.08 -16.13
N ALA A 28 -2.97 7.80 -15.81
CA ALA A 28 -4.04 6.81 -15.77
C ALA A 28 -5.13 7.27 -14.79
N ALA A 29 -6.40 7.17 -15.21
CA ALA A 29 -7.52 7.50 -14.33
C ALA A 29 -7.42 6.67 -13.03
N PRO A 30 -7.73 7.27 -11.86
CA PRO A 30 -7.76 6.52 -10.62
C PRO A 30 -8.79 5.39 -10.72
N PRO A 31 -8.54 4.23 -10.10
CA PRO A 31 -9.52 3.16 -10.06
C PRO A 31 -10.84 3.65 -9.42
N PRO A 32 -11.98 3.10 -9.83
CA PRO A 32 -13.26 3.43 -9.20
C PRO A 32 -13.27 2.98 -7.73
N THR A 33 -14.10 3.63 -6.91
CA THR A 33 -14.38 3.20 -5.54
C THR A 33 -15.12 1.88 -5.54
N CYS A 34 -14.96 1.06 -4.50
CA CYS A 34 -15.57 -0.25 -4.46
C CYS A 34 -17.09 -0.19 -4.47
N THR A 35 -17.69 0.83 -3.85
CA THR A 35 -19.15 1.03 -3.89
C THR A 35 -19.66 1.19 -5.33
N SER A 36 -18.96 1.93 -6.17
CA SER A 36 -19.33 2.09 -7.58
C SER A 36 -19.16 0.81 -8.41
N ALA A 37 -18.31 -0.12 -7.94
CA ALA A 37 -18.14 -1.44 -8.52
C ALA A 37 -19.14 -2.50 -7.96
N GLY A 38 -20.10 -2.10 -7.11
CA GLY A 38 -21.05 -3.01 -6.46
C GLY A 38 -20.41 -3.87 -5.37
N LEU A 39 -19.32 -3.39 -4.75
CA LEU A 39 -18.58 -4.06 -3.69
C LEU A 39 -18.43 -3.12 -2.48
N THR A 40 -18.24 -3.68 -1.30
CA THR A 40 -17.68 -2.90 -0.19
C THR A 40 -16.47 -3.62 0.39
N VAL A 41 -15.51 -2.84 0.89
CA VAL A 41 -14.30 -3.35 1.52
C VAL A 41 -14.22 -2.74 2.91
N ALA A 42 -14.29 -3.58 3.94
CA ALA A 42 -14.21 -3.17 5.33
C ALA A 42 -12.91 -3.69 5.97
N ALA A 43 -12.14 -2.78 6.57
CA ALA A 43 -11.02 -3.15 7.44
C ALA A 43 -11.53 -3.91 8.68
N LEU A 44 -10.85 -4.98 9.05
CA LEU A 44 -11.13 -5.81 10.24
C LEU A 44 -10.10 -5.60 11.35
N HIS A 45 -9.10 -4.76 11.12
CA HIS A 45 -8.09 -4.36 12.10
C HIS A 45 -8.45 -3.02 12.76
N GLY A 46 -7.87 -2.76 13.93
CA GLY A 46 -7.99 -1.47 14.62
C GLY A 46 -7.17 -0.36 13.94
N PRO A 47 -7.26 0.89 14.42
CA PRO A 47 -6.61 2.04 13.78
C PRO A 47 -5.08 2.01 13.89
N ASN A 48 -4.51 1.27 14.84
CA ASN A 48 -3.06 1.26 15.11
C ASN A 48 -2.45 -0.11 14.83
N PHE A 49 -1.22 -0.13 14.32
CA PHE A 49 -0.42 -1.34 14.17
C PHE A 49 0.49 -1.53 15.39
N TYR A 50 0.31 -2.61 16.14
CA TYR A 50 1.05 -2.83 17.38
C TYR A 50 2.32 -3.65 17.18
N ILE A 51 3.43 -3.20 17.76
CA ILE A 51 4.68 -3.95 17.88
C ILE A 51 5.16 -3.96 19.33
N ASP A 52 5.93 -4.98 19.70
CA ASP A 52 6.64 -5.04 20.97
C ASP A 52 8.12 -5.33 20.73
N THR A 53 8.95 -4.32 20.94
CA THR A 53 10.40 -4.41 20.81
C THR A 53 11.10 -4.69 22.14
N SER A 54 10.35 -4.84 23.24
CA SER A 54 10.90 -5.11 24.57
C SER A 54 11.16 -6.60 24.84
N THR A 55 10.61 -7.48 24.00
CA THR A 55 10.73 -8.95 24.09
C THR A 55 11.71 -9.50 23.04
N THR A 56 12.25 -10.71 23.27
CA THR A 56 13.13 -11.41 22.32
C THR A 56 12.65 -12.85 22.08
N PRO A 57 12.30 -13.23 20.84
CA PRO A 57 12.28 -12.38 19.64
C PRO A 57 11.17 -11.31 19.73
N ALA A 58 11.45 -10.12 19.17
CA ALA A 58 10.51 -9.00 19.18
C ALA A 58 9.25 -9.32 18.37
N LEU A 59 8.08 -8.94 18.89
CA LEU A 59 6.81 -9.06 18.18
C LEU A 59 6.67 -7.89 17.20
N ARG A 60 6.83 -8.17 15.90
CA ARG A 60 6.84 -7.13 14.85
C ARG A 60 5.77 -7.32 13.77
N GLY A 61 4.93 -8.35 13.89
CA GLY A 61 3.98 -8.71 12.85
C GLY A 61 2.58 -8.93 13.39
N ALA A 62 1.59 -8.57 12.56
CA ALA A 62 0.18 -8.75 12.83
C ALA A 62 -0.57 -8.95 11.50
N TYR A 63 -1.80 -9.47 11.58
CA TYR A 63 -2.65 -9.64 10.40
C TYR A 63 -3.55 -8.42 10.21
N ALA A 64 -3.54 -7.86 8.98
CA ALA A 64 -4.53 -6.90 8.53
C ALA A 64 -5.62 -7.63 7.76
N GLY A 65 -6.86 -7.57 8.26
CA GLY A 65 -8.01 -8.22 7.64
C GLY A 65 -8.82 -7.26 6.80
N TYR A 66 -9.29 -7.70 5.63
CA TYR A 66 -10.24 -6.99 4.78
C TYR A 66 -11.39 -7.90 4.42
N ARG A 67 -12.62 -7.49 4.76
CA ARG A 67 -13.84 -8.15 4.32
C ARG A 67 -14.35 -7.50 3.04
N VAL A 68 -14.53 -8.30 2.00
CA VAL A 68 -15.18 -7.90 0.76
C VAL A 68 -16.61 -8.40 0.81
N THR A 69 -17.57 -7.51 0.56
CA THR A 69 -19.00 -7.84 0.49
C THR A 69 -19.53 -7.47 -0.89
N ASP A 70 -20.25 -8.39 -1.53
CA ASP A 70 -21.04 -8.06 -2.72
C ASP A 70 -22.27 -7.25 -2.33
N THR A 71 -22.51 -6.16 -3.05
CA THR A 71 -23.70 -5.30 -2.87
C THR A 71 -24.50 -5.18 -4.16
N SER A 72 -24.06 -5.84 -5.23
CA SER A 72 -24.77 -5.85 -6.51
C SER A 72 -25.95 -6.82 -6.55
N GLY A 73 -25.97 -7.82 -5.66
CA GLY A 73 -27.00 -8.85 -5.62
C GLY A 73 -26.72 -10.04 -6.55
N GLU A 74 -25.64 -9.97 -7.33
CA GLU A 74 -25.20 -11.01 -8.26
C GLU A 74 -24.02 -11.80 -7.70
N ALA A 75 -23.99 -13.11 -7.96
CA ALA A 75 -22.89 -13.95 -7.50
C ALA A 75 -21.57 -13.56 -8.19
N ARG A 76 -20.53 -13.33 -7.40
CA ARG A 76 -19.18 -13.00 -7.89
C ARG A 76 -18.20 -14.13 -7.62
N ARG A 77 -17.41 -14.45 -8.64
CA ARG A 77 -16.43 -15.54 -8.61
C ARG A 77 -15.07 -15.05 -9.10
N ASP A 78 -14.03 -15.78 -8.72
CA ASP A 78 -12.64 -15.46 -9.08
C ASP A 78 -12.25 -14.02 -8.74
N LEU A 79 -12.71 -13.57 -7.58
CA LEU A 79 -12.30 -12.30 -7.01
C LEU A 79 -10.96 -12.45 -6.30
N TRP A 80 -10.14 -11.41 -6.35
CA TRP A 80 -8.86 -11.35 -5.65
C TRP A 80 -8.75 -10.03 -4.91
N VAL A 81 -8.24 -10.07 -3.67
CA VAL A 81 -7.86 -8.85 -2.93
C VAL A 81 -6.35 -8.73 -3.01
N ALA A 82 -5.87 -7.53 -3.30
CA ALA A 82 -4.45 -7.21 -3.32
C ALA A 82 -4.16 -5.97 -2.48
N LEU A 83 -3.03 -5.99 -1.76
CA LEU A 83 -2.49 -4.80 -1.11
C LEU A 83 -1.26 -4.31 -1.89
N SER A 84 -1.18 -3.00 -2.14
CA SER A 84 -0.07 -2.37 -2.85
C SER A 84 0.23 -0.98 -2.29
N ASP A 85 1.27 -0.33 -2.83
CA ASP A 85 1.55 1.10 -2.59
C ASP A 85 1.68 1.47 -1.09
N PHE A 86 2.41 0.66 -0.34
CA PHE A 86 2.69 0.96 1.07
C PHE A 86 3.48 2.26 1.21
N THR A 87 2.99 3.15 2.07
CA THR A 87 3.57 4.45 2.40
C THR A 87 3.60 4.65 3.91
N GLY A 88 4.30 5.68 4.38
CA GLY A 88 4.56 5.90 5.81
C GLY A 88 5.83 5.21 6.33
N GLY A 89 6.34 4.21 5.60
CA GLY A 89 7.72 3.71 5.69
C GLY A 89 8.02 2.70 6.79
N SER A 90 7.08 2.38 7.69
CA SER A 90 7.28 1.38 8.74
C SER A 90 6.57 0.05 8.46
N VAL A 91 5.36 0.07 7.89
CA VAL A 91 4.56 -1.14 7.62
C VAL A 91 4.83 -1.67 6.22
N ALA A 92 5.05 -2.98 6.12
CA ALA A 92 5.22 -3.71 4.86
C ALA A 92 4.70 -5.14 4.98
N PHE A 93 4.69 -5.89 3.88
CA PHE A 93 4.42 -7.33 3.93
C PHE A 93 5.44 -8.07 4.79
N GLY A 94 4.97 -9.05 5.56
CA GLY A 94 5.86 -10.00 6.20
C GLY A 94 6.50 -10.96 5.19
N THR A 95 7.60 -11.58 5.58
CA THR A 95 8.32 -12.54 4.73
C THR A 95 7.40 -13.66 4.26
N GLY A 96 7.35 -13.88 2.94
CA GLY A 96 6.54 -14.93 2.32
C GLY A 96 5.04 -14.61 2.19
N GLN A 97 4.57 -13.45 2.66
CA GLN A 97 3.18 -13.03 2.47
C GLN A 97 2.94 -12.70 0.99
N PRO A 98 1.98 -13.37 0.31
CA PRO A 98 1.60 -12.98 -1.05
C PRO A 98 0.88 -11.63 -1.05
N GLY A 99 1.17 -10.81 -2.06
CA GLY A 99 0.56 -9.48 -2.22
C GLY A 99 -0.90 -9.51 -2.66
N ALA A 100 -1.38 -10.65 -3.15
CA ALA A 100 -2.77 -10.88 -3.52
C ALA A 100 -3.27 -12.25 -3.03
N GLN A 101 -4.54 -12.31 -2.63
CA GLN A 101 -5.20 -13.53 -2.15
C GLN A 101 -6.57 -13.69 -2.81
N GLN A 102 -6.87 -14.90 -3.28
CA GLN A 102 -8.14 -15.23 -3.93
C GLN A 102 -9.27 -15.23 -2.90
N VAL A 103 -10.35 -14.50 -3.17
CA VAL A 103 -11.60 -14.49 -2.40
C VAL A 103 -12.47 -15.69 -2.81
N ALA A 104 -13.15 -16.29 -1.85
CA ALA A 104 -14.10 -17.36 -2.14
C ALA A 104 -15.25 -16.79 -3.00
N THR A 105 -15.94 -17.65 -3.74
CA THR A 105 -17.14 -17.22 -4.46
C THR A 105 -18.13 -16.58 -3.48
N LEU A 106 -18.54 -15.36 -3.81
CA LEU A 106 -19.55 -14.63 -3.06
C LEU A 106 -20.90 -14.89 -3.74
N GLY A 107 -21.88 -15.39 -2.99
CA GLY A 107 -23.28 -15.30 -3.43
C GLY A 107 -23.72 -13.84 -3.51
N GLY A 108 -24.86 -13.56 -4.15
CA GLY A 108 -25.44 -12.21 -4.14
C GLY A 108 -25.65 -11.73 -2.70
N GLY A 109 -25.04 -10.59 -2.34
CA GLY A 109 -25.05 -10.09 -0.96
C GLY A 109 -24.09 -10.79 0.02
N GLY A 110 -23.31 -11.77 -0.45
CA GLY A 110 -22.37 -12.53 0.39
C GLY A 110 -21.06 -11.79 0.65
N ASP A 111 -20.31 -12.25 1.64
CA ASP A 111 -19.02 -11.66 2.02
C ASP A 111 -17.95 -12.72 2.32
N ALA A 112 -16.69 -12.30 2.20
CA ALA A 112 -15.55 -13.08 2.66
C ALA A 112 -14.39 -12.18 3.07
N ALA A 113 -13.62 -12.63 4.06
CA ALA A 113 -12.47 -11.90 4.58
C ALA A 113 -11.13 -12.48 4.08
N ARG A 114 -10.14 -11.61 3.87
CA ARG A 114 -8.76 -11.97 3.60
C ARG A 114 -7.82 -11.28 4.57
N PHE A 115 -6.80 -12.02 5.00
CA PHE A 115 -5.87 -11.61 6.04
C PHE A 115 -4.46 -11.62 5.48
N PHE A 116 -3.81 -10.46 5.54
CA PHE A 116 -2.45 -10.25 5.08
C PHE A 116 -1.53 -10.12 6.28
N TYR A 117 -0.50 -10.95 6.34
CA TYR A 117 0.54 -10.82 7.35
C TYR A 117 1.43 -9.62 7.02
N LEU A 118 1.37 -8.59 7.86
CA LEU A 118 2.17 -7.39 7.75
C LEU A 118 3.18 -7.34 8.90
N THR A 119 4.28 -6.63 8.68
CA THR A 119 5.31 -6.39 9.68
C THR A 119 5.64 -4.90 9.76
N ALA A 120 6.09 -4.45 10.93
CA ALA A 120 6.57 -3.09 11.14
C ALA A 120 7.93 -3.04 11.84
N GLN A 121 8.80 -2.15 11.37
CA GLN A 121 10.18 -2.04 11.87
C GLN A 121 10.33 -1.06 13.03
N THR A 122 9.54 0.02 13.09
CA THR A 122 9.72 1.07 14.09
C THR A 122 8.36 1.66 14.46
N ALA A 123 8.21 2.03 15.74
CA ALA A 123 7.04 2.76 16.20
C ALA A 123 7.06 4.18 15.62
N THR A 124 5.90 4.68 15.19
CA THR A 124 5.79 6.00 14.55
C THR A 124 4.38 6.53 14.69
N THR A 125 4.24 7.85 14.81
CA THR A 125 2.95 8.55 14.74
C THR A 125 2.56 8.94 13.31
N THR A 126 3.42 8.66 12.32
CA THR A 126 3.11 8.87 10.90
C THR A 126 2.16 7.78 10.42
N ALA A 127 1.07 8.20 9.76
CA ALA A 127 0.11 7.28 9.16
C ALA A 127 0.79 6.34 8.16
N GLN A 128 0.40 5.06 8.22
CA GLN A 128 0.88 3.99 7.37
C GLN A 128 -0.25 3.60 6.42
N GLN A 129 -0.16 4.00 5.16
CA GLN A 129 -1.23 3.80 4.19
C GLN A 129 -0.81 2.78 3.13
N HIS A 130 -1.79 2.07 2.58
CA HIS A 130 -1.62 1.18 1.42
C HIS A 130 -2.92 1.14 0.61
N THR A 131 -2.82 0.76 -0.64
CA THR A 131 -3.99 0.58 -1.52
C THR A 131 -4.56 -0.82 -1.33
N VAL A 132 -5.87 -0.93 -1.10
CA VAL A 132 -6.61 -2.19 -1.11
C VAL A 132 -7.36 -2.28 -2.44
N SER A 133 -6.94 -3.18 -3.33
CA SER A 133 -7.58 -3.36 -4.63
C SER A 133 -8.37 -4.66 -4.68
N VAL A 134 -9.55 -4.63 -5.30
CA VAL A 134 -10.29 -5.85 -5.67
C VAL A 134 -10.17 -6.06 -7.17
N TRP A 135 -9.84 -7.28 -7.56
CA TRP A 135 -9.59 -7.69 -8.94
C TRP A 135 -10.53 -8.82 -9.35
N GLN A 136 -10.90 -8.81 -10.63
CA GLN A 136 -11.45 -9.96 -11.32
C GLN A 136 -10.28 -10.73 -11.94
N GLY A 137 -10.06 -11.96 -11.50
CA GLY A 137 -8.88 -12.74 -11.85
C GLY A 137 -7.65 -12.37 -11.03
N ARG A 138 -6.65 -13.25 -11.11
CA ARG A 138 -5.40 -13.13 -10.34
C ARG A 138 -4.55 -11.96 -10.89
N PRO A 139 -4.18 -10.95 -10.08
CA PRO A 139 -3.59 -9.71 -10.57
C PRO A 139 -2.28 -9.83 -11.38
N ASP A 140 -1.48 -10.86 -11.14
CA ASP A 140 -0.22 -11.12 -11.86
C ASP A 140 -0.40 -11.84 -13.21
N LEU A 141 -1.63 -12.23 -13.57
CA LEU A 141 -1.92 -12.93 -14.82
C LEU A 141 -2.52 -11.98 -15.89
N PRO A 142 -2.20 -12.22 -17.18
CA PRO A 142 -2.87 -11.53 -18.28
C PRO A 142 -4.39 -11.73 -18.24
N GLY A 143 -5.14 -10.67 -18.51
CA GLY A 143 -6.61 -10.69 -18.49
C GLY A 143 -7.24 -10.39 -17.13
N ALA A 144 -6.44 -10.23 -16.07
CA ALA A 144 -6.94 -9.71 -14.81
C ALA A 144 -7.36 -8.24 -14.93
N ALA A 145 -8.47 -7.88 -14.32
CA ALA A 145 -9.02 -6.53 -14.35
C ALA A 145 -9.24 -6.00 -12.94
N ARG A 146 -8.70 -4.81 -12.64
CA ARG A 146 -8.95 -4.15 -11.36
C ARG A 146 -10.37 -3.62 -11.35
N LEU A 147 -11.20 -4.15 -10.45
CA LEU A 147 -12.61 -3.75 -10.31
C LEU A 147 -12.75 -2.46 -9.52
N CYS A 148 -11.98 -2.33 -8.43
CA CYS A 148 -11.96 -1.13 -7.60
C CYS A 148 -10.69 -1.04 -6.76
N ALA A 149 -10.45 0.11 -6.16
CA ALA A 149 -9.49 0.25 -5.07
C ALA A 149 -9.95 1.28 -4.03
N GLU A 150 -9.50 1.08 -2.80
CA GLU A 150 -9.74 1.96 -1.66
C GLU A 150 -8.43 2.16 -0.88
N SER A 151 -8.34 3.25 -0.12
CA SER A 151 -7.23 3.42 0.83
C SER A 151 -7.46 2.58 2.08
N GLY A 152 -6.49 1.73 2.43
CA GLY A 152 -6.39 1.09 3.74
C GLY A 152 -5.17 1.62 4.49
N GLY A 153 -5.06 1.28 5.78
CA GLY A 153 -3.91 1.70 6.56
C GLY A 153 -4.12 1.66 8.06
N PHE A 154 -3.18 2.31 8.74
CA PHE A 154 -3.10 2.51 10.17
C PHE A 154 -2.72 3.97 10.44
N ALA A 155 -3.32 4.58 11.46
CA ALA A 155 -3.01 5.94 11.88
C ALA A 155 -1.60 6.06 12.48
N ALA A 156 -1.11 5.00 13.12
CA ALA A 156 0.20 4.94 13.74
C ALA A 156 0.71 3.50 13.87
N VAL A 157 2.02 3.35 14.09
CA VAL A 157 2.63 2.13 14.62
C VAL A 157 2.94 2.36 16.09
N GLU A 158 2.24 1.66 16.98
CA GLU A 158 2.42 1.79 18.42
C GLU A 158 3.35 0.69 18.93
N GLY A 159 4.41 1.10 19.60
CA GLY A 159 5.25 0.21 20.40
C GLY A 159 4.71 0.10 21.83
N THR A 160 5.03 -0.98 22.53
CA THR A 160 4.93 -0.99 24.00
C THR A 160 5.72 0.22 24.54
N PRO A 161 5.10 1.15 25.29
CA PRO A 161 5.90 2.11 26.04
C PRO A 161 6.78 1.28 26.97
N THR A 162 8.10 1.50 26.96
CA THR A 162 8.98 0.88 27.95
C THR A 162 8.37 1.18 29.31
N SER A 163 7.91 0.15 30.02
CA SER A 163 7.42 0.33 31.37
C SER A 163 8.63 0.83 32.18
N THR A 164 8.69 2.14 32.37
CA THR A 164 9.43 2.67 33.49
C THR A 164 8.60 2.15 34.65
N GLY A 165 9.08 1.11 35.32
CA GLY A 165 8.31 0.39 36.33
C GLY A 165 7.64 1.35 37.31
N PRO A 166 6.50 0.99 37.93
CA PRO A 166 5.89 1.83 38.93
C PRO A 166 6.96 2.26 39.95
N PRO A 167 6.96 3.53 40.40
CA PRO A 167 7.92 3.98 41.40
C PRO A 167 7.91 2.97 42.55
N PRO A 168 9.07 2.52 43.05
CA PRO A 168 9.12 1.53 44.12
C PRO A 168 8.22 2.03 45.25
N CYS A 169 7.26 1.21 45.69
CA CYS A 169 6.45 1.53 46.85
C CYS A 169 7.38 2.01 47.97
N PRO A 170 7.15 3.19 48.57
CA PRO A 170 8.01 3.66 49.63
C PRO A 170 8.03 2.60 50.73
N ARG A 171 9.22 2.03 51.00
CA ARG A 171 9.41 1.15 52.16
C ARG A 171 8.99 1.95 53.38
N SER A 172 7.94 1.48 54.05
CA SER A 172 7.59 1.98 55.37
C SER A 172 8.80 1.80 56.29
N THR A 173 9.39 2.92 56.71
CA THR A 173 10.42 2.93 57.73
C THR A 173 9.81 2.35 59.01
N PRO A 174 10.45 1.37 59.69
CA PRO A 174 9.91 0.86 60.94
C PRO A 174 9.82 2.00 61.95
N ARG A 175 8.61 2.25 62.46
CA ARG A 175 8.35 3.18 63.56
C ARG A 175 9.10 2.67 64.78
N SER A 176 10.17 3.35 65.15
CA SER A 176 10.89 3.09 66.41
C SER A 176 10.00 3.53 67.56
N THR A 177 9.48 2.57 68.32
CA THR A 177 8.81 2.83 69.60
C THR A 177 9.89 3.02 70.66
N THR A 178 9.98 4.24 71.18
CA THR A 178 10.61 4.54 72.47
C THR A 178 9.51 4.69 73.51
#